data_AF-A0AAV8A906-F1
#
_entry.id   AF-A0AAV8A906-F1
#
_cell.length_a   1.000
_cell.length_b   1.000
_cell.length_c   1.000
_cell.angle_alpha   90.00
_cell.angle_beta   90.00
_cell.angle_gamma   90.00
#
_symmetry.space_group_name_H-M   'P 1'
#
loop_
_entity.id
_entity.type
_entity.pdbx_description
1 polymer ?
#
loop_
_entity_poly.entity_id
_entity_poly.type
_entity_poly.pdbx_seq_one_letter_code
_entity_poly.pdbx_strand_id
1 'polypeptide(L)'
;MKTKFLIILLFFVAINQVICNSKFINSKARSKDSCCRFTKKYTPSLLQTSKEALLNFFDDFKEQELKFVFGEGISHAKSGITYDGINLNAITGEIEKSSLHFWSAASKECLHISILIQLLQEGSELYPKKEIITIMERKIASYEEFNQKYPGYGGHLPWVYVNDSGMIPANGWWDRTPSLDNGEMFWSMYAATEVLSNIGELDLADRYSNWINLMAKSSKMMFWNGTVSKIRTLVKIRDIYSPPSANNQYSQFPCTAPPCFLDDPYEGELYAWILQLMSNQLSSNEIEQMWANKRKKLQLTQYQSSQYGPVSAIKGWWYSAHEKWKCLLMPYLDNALFKRIFITGEKARMVNSAELKICGMFASSNRINCSGYVSATGIQQLSFETVSDNIQVTPYSTFPSFLLKDLKYTNYSATWLYAMLSGYKMQSQYGSVEAIDLKGQNIANTLTWDAKITTLVALNGGIYGIVSEKMAKDGIYQAFIKRIQLEYSRILGDKGQNIVGENIPFSYPKSFFTNTDSFPSCDC
;
A
#
# COMPACT_ATOMS: atom_id res chain seq x y z
N MET A 1 44.48 36.03 -23.60
CA MET A 1 45.95 35.98 -23.47
C MET A 1 46.30 36.45 -22.07
N LYS A 2 46.48 35.48 -21.15
CA LYS A 2 47.69 35.29 -20.32
C LYS A 2 47.82 36.30 -19.15
N THR A 3 48.02 35.97 -17.87
CA THR A 3 48.26 34.71 -17.15
C THR A 3 48.24 35.04 -15.64
N LYS A 4 47.51 34.23 -14.86
CA LYS A 4 47.79 33.66 -13.51
C LYS A 4 48.85 34.31 -12.58
N PHE A 5 48.52 34.36 -11.28
CA PHE A 5 49.03 33.54 -10.14
C PHE A 5 48.78 34.33 -8.83
N LEU A 6 48.57 33.81 -7.61
CA LEU A 6 48.18 32.53 -6.99
C LEU A 6 48.39 32.73 -5.45
N ILE A 7 47.58 32.10 -4.59
CA ILE A 7 47.93 31.65 -3.19
C ILE A 7 48.07 32.77 -2.11
N ILE A 8 47.55 32.71 -0.86
CA ILE A 8 46.81 31.69 -0.07
C ILE A 8 46.43 32.28 1.33
N LEU A 9 45.49 31.60 2.00
CA LEU A 9 45.31 31.35 3.47
C LEU A 9 44.22 32.12 4.29
N LEU A 10 43.27 31.30 4.81
CA LEU A 10 42.46 31.37 6.05
C LEU A 10 41.26 32.35 6.08
N PHE A 11 40.04 32.04 6.57
CA PHE A 11 39.57 31.10 7.60
C PHE A 11 38.03 30.89 7.50
N PHE A 12 37.55 29.74 8.01
CA PHE A 12 36.19 29.39 8.47
C PHE A 12 35.05 29.05 7.49
N VAL A 13 34.83 27.73 7.38
CA VAL A 13 33.61 27.02 6.96
C VAL A 13 32.66 26.91 8.16
N ALA A 14 31.41 27.39 8.01
CA ALA A 14 30.26 26.93 8.79
C ALA A 14 28.96 27.36 8.08
N ILE A 15 28.36 26.47 7.29
CA ILE A 15 26.95 26.58 6.88
C ILE A 15 26.22 25.37 7.43
N ASN A 16 25.17 25.67 8.20
CA ASN A 16 24.32 24.78 8.96
C ASN A 16 23.73 23.63 8.12
N GLN A 17 24.15 22.40 8.43
CA GLN A 17 23.34 21.21 8.29
C GLN A 17 22.38 21.14 9.48
N VAL A 18 21.09 21.35 9.24
CA VAL A 18 20.04 20.92 10.17
C VAL A 18 19.88 19.42 9.99
N ILE A 19 20.69 18.66 10.73
CA ILE A 19 20.53 17.23 10.93
C ILE A 19 19.28 17.03 11.78
N CYS A 20 18.29 16.35 11.19
CA CYS A 20 17.13 15.85 11.88
C CYS A 20 17.57 14.73 12.84
N ASN A 21 18.01 15.10 14.04
CA ASN A 21 18.32 14.16 15.11
C ASN A 21 17.00 13.66 15.73
N SER A 22 16.37 12.66 15.12
CA SER A 22 15.52 11.74 15.87
C SER A 22 16.42 10.75 16.59
N LYS A 23 16.74 11.01 17.87
CA LYS A 23 17.31 10.01 18.76
C LYS A 23 16.32 8.85 18.85
N PHE A 24 16.60 7.77 18.12
CA PHE A 24 15.97 6.49 18.35
C PHE A 24 16.38 5.97 19.72
N ILE A 25 15.40 5.34 20.36
CA ILE A 25 15.36 4.93 21.75
C ILE A 25 16.38 3.80 21.99
N ASN A 26 17.11 3.87 23.11
CA ASN A 26 17.92 2.77 23.64
C ASN A 26 17.12 1.46 23.67
N SER A 27 17.53 0.46 22.89
CA SER A 27 17.01 -0.90 22.99
C SER A 27 17.50 -1.54 24.30
N LYS A 28 16.66 -1.48 25.35
CA LYS A 28 16.78 -2.41 26.47
C LYS A 28 16.44 -3.81 25.96
N ALA A 29 17.27 -4.79 26.27
CA ALA A 29 17.02 -6.20 26.08
C ALA A 29 15.58 -6.56 26.52
N ARG A 30 14.73 -6.93 25.55
CA ARG A 30 13.33 -7.30 25.80
C ARG A 30 13.24 -8.71 26.38
N SER A 31 12.39 -8.88 27.40
CA SER A 31 12.11 -10.15 28.06
C SER A 31 11.38 -11.13 27.15
N LYS A 32 11.69 -12.43 27.31
CA LYS A 32 11.09 -13.60 26.64
C LYS A 32 9.57 -13.82 26.79
N ASP A 33 8.82 -12.87 27.35
CA ASP A 33 7.36 -12.95 27.50
C ASP A 33 6.64 -12.22 26.34
N SER A 34 6.74 -12.77 25.12
CA SER A 34 5.93 -12.25 24.01
C SER A 34 4.50 -12.77 24.14
N CYS A 35 3.62 -12.04 24.84
CA CYS A 35 2.19 -12.36 24.78
C CYS A 35 1.68 -12.19 23.33
N CYS A 36 1.06 -13.23 22.77
CA CYS A 36 0.47 -13.19 21.44
C CYS A 36 -0.74 -12.24 21.39
N ARG A 37 -1.64 -12.35 22.38
CA ARG A 37 -2.82 -11.49 22.57
C ARG A 37 -2.47 -10.15 23.21
N PHE A 38 -1.50 -9.43 22.64
CA PHE A 38 -0.90 -8.25 23.27
C PHE A 38 -1.89 -7.10 23.53
N THR A 39 -3.06 -7.06 22.89
CA THR A 39 -4.08 -6.03 23.16
C THR A 39 -4.52 -6.03 24.62
N LYS A 40 -4.45 -7.18 25.33
CA LYS A 40 -4.71 -7.27 26.78
C LYS A 40 -3.80 -6.38 27.64
N LYS A 41 -2.63 -5.98 27.13
CA LYS A 41 -1.69 -5.08 27.82
C LYS A 41 -2.12 -3.60 27.76
N TYR A 42 -3.08 -3.24 26.90
CA TYR A 42 -3.41 -1.86 26.58
C TYR A 42 -4.89 -1.57 26.84
N THR A 43 -5.20 -0.28 26.99
CA THR A 43 -6.59 0.20 27.00
C THR A 43 -6.71 1.39 26.05
N PRO A 44 -7.91 1.72 25.55
CA PRO A 44 -8.11 2.90 24.72
C PRO A 44 -7.57 4.18 25.39
N SER A 45 -7.86 4.38 26.68
CA SER A 45 -7.39 5.56 27.41
C SER A 45 -5.86 5.63 27.49
N LEU A 46 -5.20 4.47 27.67
CA LEU A 46 -3.75 4.41 27.72
C LEU A 46 -3.12 4.78 26.37
N LEU A 47 -3.65 4.27 25.25
CA LEU A 47 -3.17 4.62 23.90
C LEU A 47 -3.40 6.10 23.56
N GLN A 48 -4.43 6.71 24.14
CA GLN A 48 -4.77 8.12 23.92
C GLN A 48 -3.86 9.09 24.67
N THR A 49 -3.37 8.69 25.85
CA THR A 49 -2.73 9.60 26.82
C THR A 49 -1.26 9.30 27.07
N SER A 50 -0.79 8.07 26.85
CA SER A 50 0.60 7.66 27.10
C SER A 50 1.35 7.42 25.79
N LYS A 51 2.34 8.28 25.52
CA LYS A 51 3.26 8.10 24.39
C LYS A 51 4.04 6.79 24.49
N GLU A 52 4.46 6.41 25.70
CA GLU A 52 5.19 5.16 25.92
C GLU A 52 4.34 3.94 25.58
N ALA A 53 3.09 3.91 26.05
CA ALA A 53 2.20 2.80 25.74
C ALA A 53 1.85 2.73 24.25
N LEU A 54 1.71 3.89 23.59
CA LEU A 54 1.50 3.96 22.15
C LEU A 54 2.67 3.34 21.37
N LEU A 55 3.90 3.67 21.75
CA LEU A 55 5.10 3.10 21.12
C LEU A 55 5.23 1.59 21.41
N ASN A 56 5.00 1.16 22.64
CA ASN A 56 5.00 -0.26 22.99
C ASN A 56 3.93 -1.04 22.22
N PHE A 57 2.74 -0.44 22.00
CA PHE A 57 1.68 -1.06 21.19
C PHE A 57 2.11 -1.24 19.73
N PHE A 58 2.81 -0.26 19.15
CA PHE A 58 3.36 -0.39 17.79
C PHE A 58 4.43 -1.45 17.69
N ASP A 59 5.29 -1.53 18.70
CA ASP A 59 6.33 -2.53 18.75
C ASP A 59 5.77 -3.95 18.89
N ASP A 60 4.79 -4.14 19.79
CA ASP A 60 4.07 -5.42 19.93
C ASP A 60 3.35 -5.77 18.62
N PHE A 61 2.67 -4.80 17.98
CA PHE A 61 2.00 -5.02 16.69
C PHE A 61 2.99 -5.43 15.59
N LYS A 62 4.09 -4.67 15.44
CA LYS A 62 5.15 -4.95 14.46
C LYS A 62 5.76 -6.32 14.67
N GLU A 63 6.10 -6.68 15.91
CA GLU A 63 6.67 -7.99 16.24
C GLU A 63 5.74 -9.13 15.81
N GLN A 64 4.44 -9.03 16.09
CA GLN A 64 3.49 -10.08 15.70
C GLN A 64 3.22 -10.10 14.19
N GLU A 65 3.10 -8.95 13.52
CA GLU A 65 2.91 -8.89 12.07
C GLU A 65 4.11 -9.45 11.30
N LEU A 66 5.33 -9.23 11.79
CA LEU A 66 6.53 -9.74 11.13
C LEU A 66 6.63 -11.27 11.18
N LYS A 67 5.95 -11.94 12.12
CA LYS A 67 5.81 -13.40 12.11
C LYS A 67 5.02 -13.90 10.90
N PHE A 68 4.18 -13.07 10.28
CA PHE A 68 3.59 -13.37 8.97
C PHE A 68 4.64 -13.20 7.86
N VAL A 69 5.34 -12.07 7.81
CA VAL A 69 6.31 -11.77 6.72
C VAL A 69 7.35 -12.88 6.54
N PHE A 70 7.86 -13.43 7.65
CA PHE A 70 8.93 -14.44 7.64
C PHE A 70 8.47 -15.83 8.12
N GLY A 71 7.18 -16.02 8.37
CA GLY A 71 6.61 -17.28 8.86
C GLY A 71 6.35 -18.31 7.75
N GLU A 72 5.94 -19.51 8.17
CA GLU A 72 5.58 -20.59 7.25
C GLU A 72 4.37 -20.22 6.38
N GLY A 73 4.46 -20.47 5.07
CA GLY A 73 3.32 -20.42 4.14
C GLY A 73 3.02 -19.08 3.48
N ILE A 74 3.93 -18.11 3.52
CA ILE A 74 3.62 -16.71 3.14
C ILE A 74 4.52 -16.20 2.00
N SER A 75 5.68 -16.82 1.82
CA SER A 75 6.45 -16.79 0.57
C SER A 75 7.01 -18.18 0.24
N HIS A 76 7.12 -18.48 -1.05
CA HIS A 76 7.72 -19.71 -1.52
C HIS A 76 9.24 -19.66 -1.33
N ALA A 77 9.76 -20.48 -0.41
CA ALA A 77 11.14 -20.37 0.08
C ALA A 77 12.22 -20.33 -1.01
N LYS A 78 12.03 -21.09 -2.10
CA LYS A 78 12.98 -21.17 -3.21
C LYS A 78 12.93 -19.95 -4.13
N SER A 79 11.75 -19.41 -4.41
CA SER A 79 11.56 -18.30 -5.36
C SER A 79 11.50 -16.93 -4.69
N GLY A 80 11.25 -16.86 -3.37
CA GLY A 80 11.03 -15.61 -2.65
C GLY A 80 9.72 -14.89 -3.01
N ILE A 81 8.91 -15.46 -3.90
CA ILE A 81 7.61 -14.91 -4.33
C ILE A 81 6.59 -15.13 -3.22
N THR A 82 5.76 -14.12 -2.95
CA THR A 82 4.69 -14.26 -1.97
C THR A 82 3.61 -15.24 -2.42
N TYR A 83 2.91 -15.80 -1.45
CA TYR A 83 1.55 -16.30 -1.65
C TYR A 83 0.57 -15.19 -1.26
N ASP A 84 -0.64 -15.20 -1.83
CA ASP A 84 -1.69 -14.23 -1.48
C ASP A 84 -2.02 -14.28 0.02
N GLY A 85 -2.10 -15.49 0.57
CA GLY A 85 -2.44 -15.71 1.96
C GLY A 85 -2.58 -17.18 2.35
N ILE A 86 -3.07 -17.40 3.56
CA ILE A 86 -3.31 -18.73 4.14
C ILE A 86 -4.44 -18.67 5.18
N ASN A 87 -5.24 -19.71 5.29
CA ASN A 87 -6.29 -19.78 6.31
C ASN A 87 -5.75 -20.32 7.65
N LEU A 88 -6.44 -19.89 8.70
CA LEU A 88 -6.27 -20.39 10.06
C LEU A 88 -7.39 -21.37 10.39
N ASN A 89 -7.08 -22.40 11.17
CA ASN A 89 -8.10 -23.22 11.78
C ASN A 89 -9.01 -22.35 12.67
N ALA A 90 -10.32 -22.34 12.38
CA ALA A 90 -11.28 -21.46 13.07
C ALA A 90 -11.41 -21.72 14.59
N ILE A 91 -10.98 -22.89 15.07
CA ILE A 91 -10.99 -23.26 16.48
C ILE A 91 -9.65 -22.92 17.13
N THR A 92 -8.54 -23.44 16.60
CA THR A 92 -7.22 -23.36 17.26
C THR A 92 -6.46 -22.09 16.93
N GLY A 93 -6.69 -21.47 15.77
CA GLY A 93 -5.93 -20.31 15.28
C GLY A 93 -4.58 -20.65 14.67
N GLU A 94 -4.28 -21.94 14.50
CA GLU A 94 -3.06 -22.42 13.84
C GLU A 94 -3.23 -22.39 12.32
N ILE A 95 -2.10 -22.35 11.60
CA ILE A 95 -2.09 -22.39 10.14
C ILE A 95 -2.69 -23.71 9.63
N GLU A 96 -3.64 -23.62 8.70
CA GLU A 96 -4.14 -24.75 7.95
C GLU A 96 -3.35 -24.89 6.63
N LYS A 97 -2.27 -25.67 6.63
CA LYS A 97 -1.34 -25.75 5.46
C LYS A 97 -2.01 -26.12 4.14
N SER A 98 -3.07 -26.94 4.17
CA SER A 98 -3.87 -27.32 2.99
C SER A 98 -4.64 -26.16 2.37
N SER A 99 -4.80 -25.06 3.09
CA SER A 99 -5.55 -23.87 2.66
C SER A 99 -4.68 -22.78 2.01
N LEU A 100 -3.40 -23.07 1.76
CA LEU A 100 -2.48 -22.12 1.18
C LEU A 100 -3.01 -21.55 -0.14
N HIS A 101 -3.07 -20.22 -0.24
CA HIS A 101 -3.40 -19.54 -1.49
C HIS A 101 -2.15 -19.52 -2.38
N PHE A 102 -1.90 -20.62 -3.07
CA PHE A 102 -0.67 -20.83 -3.88
C PHE A 102 -0.54 -19.91 -5.12
N TRP A 103 -1.36 -18.86 -5.21
CA TRP A 103 -1.30 -17.81 -6.21
C TRP A 103 -0.78 -16.50 -5.61
N SER A 104 -0.34 -15.58 -6.47
CA SER A 104 0.05 -14.22 -6.11
C SER A 104 -0.19 -13.25 -7.26
N ALA A 105 0.01 -11.97 -6.99
CA ALA A 105 -0.10 -10.88 -7.95
C ALA A 105 0.89 -9.76 -7.60
N ALA A 106 1.15 -8.88 -8.56
CA ALA A 106 2.02 -7.73 -8.38
C ALA A 106 1.62 -6.83 -7.18
N SER A 107 0.33 -6.79 -6.82
CA SER A 107 -0.19 -6.06 -5.66
C SER A 107 0.34 -6.59 -4.32
N LYS A 108 0.44 -7.91 -4.14
CA LYS A 108 1.03 -8.52 -2.93
C LYS A 108 2.55 -8.41 -2.92
N GLU A 109 3.17 -8.56 -4.10
CA GLU A 109 4.62 -8.38 -4.25
C GLU A 109 5.05 -6.94 -3.90
N CYS A 110 4.24 -5.94 -4.23
CA CYS A 110 4.45 -4.55 -3.82
C CYS A 110 4.62 -4.41 -2.30
N LEU A 111 3.71 -5.01 -1.51
CA LEU A 111 3.79 -4.93 -0.06
C LEU A 111 5.01 -5.65 0.50
N HIS A 112 5.32 -6.82 -0.03
CA HIS A 112 6.48 -7.59 0.42
C HIS A 112 7.79 -6.84 0.13
N ILE A 113 7.97 -6.32 -1.09
CA ILE A 113 9.13 -5.49 -1.42
C ILE A 113 9.19 -4.28 -0.50
N SER A 114 8.06 -3.61 -0.28
CA SER A 114 7.99 -2.42 0.59
C SER A 114 8.43 -2.69 2.02
N ILE A 115 7.98 -3.78 2.64
CA ILE A 115 8.38 -4.11 4.02
C ILE A 115 9.84 -4.56 4.09
N LEU A 116 10.34 -5.32 3.11
CA LEU A 116 11.74 -5.74 3.08
C LEU A 116 12.69 -4.54 3.01
N ILE A 117 12.39 -3.54 2.17
CA ILE A 117 13.26 -2.36 2.05
C ILE A 117 13.18 -1.44 3.28
N GLN A 118 12.03 -1.35 3.94
CA GLN A 118 11.91 -0.65 5.23
C GLN A 118 12.77 -1.33 6.30
N LEU A 119 12.74 -2.66 6.39
CA LEU A 119 13.56 -3.42 7.33
C LEU A 119 15.07 -3.30 7.07
N LEU A 120 15.46 -3.18 5.79
CA LEU A 120 16.85 -2.90 5.40
C LEU A 120 17.30 -1.49 5.83
N GLN A 121 16.45 -0.48 5.68
CA GLN A 121 16.78 0.90 6.07
C GLN A 121 16.86 1.09 7.58
N GLU A 122 15.93 0.48 8.32
CA GLU A 122 15.89 0.59 9.78
C GLU A 122 16.99 -0.21 10.48
N GLY A 123 17.52 -1.25 9.83
CA GLY A 123 18.46 -2.19 10.45
C GLY A 123 17.76 -3.11 11.45
N SER A 124 16.80 -3.92 10.96
CA SER A 124 16.03 -4.86 11.80
C SER A 124 16.93 -5.81 12.61
N GLU A 125 16.82 -5.77 13.94
CA GLU A 125 17.44 -6.77 14.82
C GLU A 125 16.73 -8.14 14.73
N LEU A 126 15.45 -8.14 14.37
CA LEU A 126 14.63 -9.36 14.30
C LEU A 126 14.97 -10.22 13.08
N TYR A 127 15.47 -9.62 12.00
CA TYR A 127 15.73 -10.31 10.73
C TYR A 127 17.06 -9.85 10.14
N PRO A 128 18.05 -10.75 10.01
CA PRO A 128 19.35 -10.39 9.49
C PRO A 128 19.27 -9.80 8.08
N LYS A 129 19.99 -8.69 7.85
CA LYS A 129 20.14 -8.05 6.53
C LYS A 129 20.36 -9.07 5.41
N LYS A 130 21.28 -10.03 5.62
CA LYS A 130 21.62 -11.07 4.65
C LYS A 130 20.42 -11.90 4.19
N GLU A 131 19.50 -12.20 5.10
CA GLU A 131 18.32 -13.02 4.81
C GLU A 131 17.32 -12.23 3.95
N ILE A 132 17.11 -10.96 4.26
CA ILE A 132 16.31 -10.03 3.45
C ILE A 132 16.89 -9.89 2.03
N ILE A 133 18.21 -9.67 1.91
CA ILE A 133 18.89 -9.60 0.61
C ILE A 133 18.70 -10.91 -0.18
N THR A 134 18.84 -12.06 0.47
CA THR A 134 18.61 -13.37 -0.17
C THR A 134 17.18 -13.51 -0.72
N ILE A 135 16.18 -13.02 0.01
CA ILE A 135 14.78 -13.02 -0.46
C ILE A 135 14.63 -12.13 -1.70
N MET A 136 15.20 -10.93 -1.68
CA MET A 136 15.16 -10.00 -2.81
C MET A 136 15.88 -10.56 -4.05
N GLU A 137 17.04 -11.21 -3.88
CA GLU A 137 17.77 -11.89 -4.97
C GLU A 137 16.94 -13.00 -5.62
N ARG A 138 16.29 -13.86 -4.81
CA ARG A 138 15.43 -14.94 -5.31
C ARG A 138 14.21 -14.39 -6.05
N LYS A 139 13.61 -13.33 -5.51
CA LYS A 139 12.44 -12.67 -6.07
C LYS A 139 12.73 -12.11 -7.46
N ILE A 140 13.79 -11.30 -7.60
CA ILE A 140 14.16 -10.74 -8.91
C ILE A 140 14.59 -11.82 -9.91
N ALA A 141 15.28 -12.87 -9.46
CA ALA A 141 15.61 -14.02 -10.32
C ALA A 141 14.35 -14.73 -10.86
N SER A 142 13.33 -14.90 -10.01
CA SER A 142 12.06 -15.52 -10.41
C SER A 142 11.29 -14.68 -11.41
N TYR A 143 11.34 -13.36 -11.28
CA TYR A 143 10.78 -12.44 -12.27
C TYR A 143 11.51 -12.54 -13.62
N GLU A 144 12.84 -12.54 -13.60
CA GLU A 144 13.68 -12.70 -14.80
C GLU A 144 13.40 -14.03 -15.51
N GLU A 145 13.30 -15.13 -14.77
CA GLU A 145 12.93 -16.45 -15.30
C GLU A 145 11.51 -16.45 -15.91
N PHE A 146 10.54 -15.85 -15.21
CA PHE A 146 9.18 -15.71 -15.72
C PHE A 146 9.16 -14.94 -17.05
N ASN A 147 9.89 -13.82 -17.14
CA ASN A 147 9.96 -13.03 -18.36
C ASN A 147 10.72 -13.73 -19.49
N GLN A 148 11.72 -14.56 -19.17
CA GLN A 148 12.39 -15.38 -20.17
C GLN A 148 11.42 -16.39 -20.79
N LYS A 149 10.55 -16.99 -19.98
CA LYS A 149 9.55 -17.98 -20.43
C LYS A 149 8.33 -17.35 -21.10
N TYR A 150 7.90 -16.19 -20.62
CA TYR A 150 6.70 -15.49 -21.07
C TYR A 150 6.99 -14.01 -21.40
N PRO A 151 7.85 -13.72 -22.38
CA PRO A 151 8.29 -12.35 -22.66
C PRO A 151 7.16 -11.44 -23.14
N GLY A 152 6.02 -11.96 -23.60
CA GLY A 152 4.87 -11.16 -24.04
C GLY A 152 4.18 -10.36 -22.93
N TYR A 153 4.52 -10.63 -21.66
CA TYR A 153 4.11 -9.77 -20.55
C TYR A 153 4.99 -8.51 -20.40
N GLY A 154 6.13 -8.42 -21.09
CA GLY A 154 6.96 -7.22 -21.16
C GLY A 154 7.44 -6.72 -19.79
N GLY A 155 7.81 -7.62 -18.88
CA GLY A 155 8.19 -7.30 -17.51
C GLY A 155 7.02 -7.06 -16.53
N HIS A 156 5.77 -7.15 -16.98
CA HIS A 156 4.59 -7.10 -16.10
C HIS A 156 4.24 -8.50 -15.60
N LEU A 157 3.58 -8.58 -14.45
CA LEU A 157 3.10 -9.85 -13.91
C LEU A 157 1.57 -9.96 -14.04
N PRO A 158 1.04 -11.06 -14.59
CA PRO A 158 -0.34 -11.44 -14.36
C PRO A 158 -0.52 -11.87 -12.90
N TRP A 159 -1.73 -12.33 -12.55
CA TRP A 159 -1.83 -13.24 -11.42
C TRP A 159 -1.12 -14.55 -11.78
N VAL A 160 -0.36 -15.10 -10.85
CA VAL A 160 0.51 -16.27 -11.08
C VAL A 160 0.25 -17.35 -10.04
N TYR A 161 0.48 -18.61 -10.41
CA TYR A 161 0.75 -19.68 -9.46
C TYR A 161 2.25 -19.79 -9.19
N VAL A 162 2.61 -20.17 -7.98
CA VAL A 162 4.00 -20.29 -7.53
C VAL A 162 4.25 -21.69 -6.98
N ASN A 163 5.26 -22.38 -7.51
CA ASN A 163 5.70 -23.68 -7.03
C ASN A 163 7.21 -23.90 -7.28
N ASP A 164 7.71 -25.09 -6.98
CA ASP A 164 9.14 -25.46 -7.14
C ASP A 164 9.67 -25.36 -8.58
N SER A 165 8.77 -25.37 -9.57
CA SER A 165 9.07 -25.21 -10.99
C SER A 165 9.01 -23.74 -11.47
N GLY A 166 8.81 -22.80 -10.55
CA GLY A 166 8.78 -21.36 -10.83
C GLY A 166 7.37 -20.77 -10.89
N MET A 167 7.27 -19.61 -11.55
CA MET A 167 6.01 -18.87 -11.74
C MET A 167 5.34 -19.27 -13.06
N ILE A 168 4.03 -19.46 -13.04
CA ILE A 168 3.19 -19.61 -14.24
C ILE A 168 1.95 -18.73 -14.13
N PRO A 169 1.38 -18.22 -15.24
CA PRO A 169 0.11 -17.50 -15.17
C PRO A 169 -0.98 -18.36 -14.51
N ALA A 170 -1.77 -17.74 -13.63
CA ALA A 170 -2.89 -18.40 -12.97
C ALA A 170 -4.02 -18.69 -13.96
N ASN A 171 -4.95 -19.57 -13.57
CA ASN A 171 -6.12 -19.86 -14.39
C ASN A 171 -6.92 -18.57 -14.68
N GLY A 172 -7.25 -18.35 -15.95
CA GLY A 172 -7.89 -17.11 -16.41
C GLY A 172 -6.95 -15.94 -16.66
N TRP A 173 -5.64 -16.09 -16.46
CA TRP A 173 -4.63 -15.03 -16.62
C TRP A 173 -3.53 -15.32 -17.66
N TRP A 174 -3.64 -16.44 -18.38
CA TRP A 174 -2.70 -16.88 -19.42
C TRP A 174 -2.47 -15.91 -20.57
N ASP A 175 -3.36 -14.94 -20.78
CA ASP A 175 -3.34 -14.07 -21.96
C ASP A 175 -3.65 -12.62 -21.57
N ARG A 176 -3.49 -12.26 -20.30
CA ARG A 176 -3.80 -10.92 -19.81
C ARG A 176 -3.01 -10.54 -18.57
N THR A 177 -2.83 -9.25 -18.38
CA THR A 177 -2.17 -8.71 -17.18
C THR A 177 -2.81 -7.39 -16.75
N PRO A 178 -2.90 -7.12 -15.43
CA PRO A 178 -3.54 -5.91 -14.91
C PRO A 178 -2.54 -4.76 -14.79
N SER A 179 -2.93 -3.54 -15.17
CA SER A 179 -2.10 -2.35 -14.97
C SER A 179 -2.12 -1.86 -13.52
N LEU A 180 -3.22 -2.05 -12.79
CA LEU A 180 -3.35 -1.59 -11.41
C LEU A 180 -2.27 -2.22 -10.51
N ASP A 181 -2.26 -3.55 -10.40
CA ASP A 181 -1.32 -4.30 -9.55
C ASP A 181 0.14 -4.04 -9.95
N ASN A 182 0.41 -3.94 -11.25
CA ASN A 182 1.76 -3.66 -11.74
C ASN A 182 2.19 -2.22 -11.48
N GLY A 183 1.24 -1.28 -11.41
CA GLY A 183 1.50 0.10 -10.98
C GLY A 183 2.04 0.14 -9.55
N GLU A 184 1.44 -0.65 -8.66
CA GLU A 184 1.87 -0.78 -7.27
C GLU A 184 3.27 -1.39 -7.18
N MET A 185 3.48 -2.53 -7.84
CA MET A 185 4.78 -3.21 -7.83
C MET A 185 5.90 -2.33 -8.38
N PHE A 186 5.66 -1.62 -9.49
CA PHE A 186 6.68 -0.76 -10.10
C PHE A 186 7.27 0.23 -9.11
N TRP A 187 6.43 0.95 -8.35
CA TRP A 187 6.91 1.98 -7.41
C TRP A 187 7.60 1.37 -6.18
N SER A 188 7.21 0.16 -5.77
CA SER A 188 7.96 -0.58 -4.74
C SER A 188 9.35 -1.00 -5.22
N MET A 189 9.48 -1.45 -6.47
CA MET A 189 10.78 -1.80 -7.07
C MET A 189 11.63 -0.55 -7.31
N TYR A 190 11.02 0.56 -7.72
CA TYR A 190 11.68 1.85 -7.84
C TYR A 190 12.31 2.27 -6.51
N ALA A 191 11.57 2.18 -5.40
CA ALA A 191 12.13 2.42 -4.06
C ALA A 191 13.22 1.41 -3.69
N ALA A 192 13.07 0.14 -4.06
CA ALA A 192 14.07 -0.89 -3.80
C ALA A 192 15.43 -0.58 -4.45
N THR A 193 15.45 -0.05 -5.68
CA THR A 193 16.72 0.36 -6.33
C THR A 193 17.49 1.38 -5.50
N GLU A 194 16.80 2.36 -4.90
CA GLU A 194 17.40 3.39 -4.06
C GLU A 194 17.95 2.79 -2.77
N VAL A 195 17.16 1.98 -2.07
CA VAL A 195 17.58 1.36 -0.80
C VAL A 195 18.76 0.43 -1.00
N LEU A 196 18.70 -0.46 -1.99
CA LEU A 196 19.77 -1.41 -2.31
C LEU A 196 21.07 -0.69 -2.67
N SER A 197 20.98 0.39 -3.47
CA SER A 197 22.15 1.21 -3.81
C SER A 197 22.77 1.86 -2.56
N ASN A 198 21.94 2.44 -1.68
CA ASN A 198 22.40 3.13 -0.48
C ASN A 198 23.09 2.20 0.52
N ILE A 199 22.71 0.93 0.56
CA ILE A 199 23.32 -0.08 1.46
C ILE A 199 24.46 -0.88 0.80
N GLY A 200 24.87 -0.50 -0.42
CA GLY A 200 26.02 -1.06 -1.14
C GLY A 200 25.76 -2.33 -1.96
N GLU A 201 24.50 -2.76 -2.09
CA GLU A 201 24.11 -3.96 -2.86
C GLU A 201 23.89 -3.60 -4.34
N LEU A 202 24.94 -3.09 -4.99
CA LEU A 202 24.87 -2.44 -6.31
C LEU A 202 24.39 -3.39 -7.42
N ASP A 203 24.92 -4.61 -7.47
CA ASP A 203 24.52 -5.61 -8.49
C ASP A 203 23.03 -5.95 -8.38
N LEU A 204 22.51 -6.05 -7.16
CA LEU A 204 21.10 -6.30 -6.93
C LEU A 204 20.25 -5.07 -7.29
N ALA A 205 20.70 -3.87 -6.93
CA ALA A 205 20.03 -2.63 -7.32
C ALA A 205 19.92 -2.50 -8.84
N ASP A 206 20.97 -2.86 -9.58
CA ASP A 206 21.01 -2.84 -11.05
C ASP A 206 20.01 -3.82 -11.66
N ARG A 207 19.83 -5.02 -11.09
CA ARG A 207 18.82 -5.98 -11.55
C ARG A 207 17.40 -5.45 -11.38
N TYR A 208 17.09 -4.86 -10.22
CA TYR A 208 15.80 -4.21 -10.00
C TYR A 208 15.58 -3.02 -10.94
N SER A 209 16.63 -2.22 -11.18
CA SER A 209 16.63 -1.10 -12.12
C SER A 209 16.35 -1.57 -13.56
N ASN A 210 17.01 -2.65 -14.00
CA ASN A 210 16.78 -3.26 -15.32
C ASN A 210 15.33 -3.75 -15.49
N TRP A 211 14.74 -4.32 -14.44
CA TRP A 211 13.35 -4.77 -14.47
C TRP A 211 12.35 -3.61 -14.63
N ILE A 212 12.47 -2.55 -13.82
CA ILE A 212 11.56 -1.39 -13.95
C ILE A 212 11.76 -0.67 -15.30
N ASN A 213 12.98 -0.67 -15.84
CA ASN A 213 13.24 -0.15 -17.19
C ASN A 213 12.55 -0.98 -18.27
N LEU A 214 12.54 -2.31 -18.13
CA LEU A 214 11.79 -3.21 -19.01
C LEU A 214 10.28 -2.92 -18.96
N MET A 215 9.71 -2.79 -17.75
CA MET A 215 8.30 -2.43 -17.57
C MET A 215 7.99 -1.09 -18.25
N ALA A 216 8.74 -0.03 -17.94
CA ALA A 216 8.53 1.31 -18.49
C ALA A 216 8.60 1.34 -20.02
N LYS A 217 9.56 0.60 -20.61
CA LYS A 217 9.75 0.51 -22.06
C LYS A 217 8.56 -0.14 -22.78
N SER A 218 7.89 -1.12 -22.15
CA SER A 218 6.76 -1.83 -22.75
C SER A 218 5.39 -1.18 -22.42
N SER A 219 5.33 -0.31 -21.41
CA SER A 219 4.08 0.25 -20.87
C SER A 219 3.18 0.92 -21.92
N LYS A 220 3.70 1.79 -22.80
CA LYS A 220 2.85 2.47 -23.80
C LYS A 220 2.23 1.44 -24.76
N MET A 221 3.06 0.56 -25.32
CA MET A 221 2.61 -0.44 -26.29
C MET A 221 1.50 -1.33 -25.71
N MET A 222 1.69 -1.79 -24.48
CA MET A 222 0.76 -2.73 -23.84
C MET A 222 -0.51 -2.03 -23.33
N PHE A 223 -0.39 -0.92 -22.61
CA PHE A 223 -1.50 -0.40 -21.80
C PHE A 223 -2.08 0.92 -22.29
N TRP A 224 -1.38 1.69 -23.13
CA TRP A 224 -1.97 2.89 -23.70
C TRP A 224 -2.85 2.54 -24.91
N ASN A 225 -4.14 2.86 -24.82
CA ASN A 225 -5.06 2.77 -25.93
C ASN A 225 -5.16 4.12 -26.64
N GLY A 226 -4.33 4.31 -27.68
CA GLY A 226 -4.26 5.57 -28.44
C GLY A 226 -5.53 5.92 -29.24
N THR A 227 -6.45 4.97 -29.46
CA THR A 227 -7.73 5.26 -30.16
C THR A 227 -8.70 6.04 -29.29
N VAL A 228 -8.70 5.78 -27.98
CA VAL A 228 -9.60 6.45 -27.00
C VAL A 228 -8.84 7.27 -25.97
N SER A 229 -7.51 7.32 -26.08
CA SER A 229 -6.57 7.99 -25.17
C SER A 229 -6.74 7.60 -23.69
N LYS A 230 -6.93 6.30 -23.43
CA LYS A 230 -7.13 5.75 -22.08
C LYS A 230 -6.16 4.63 -21.76
N ILE A 231 -5.93 4.42 -20.47
CA ILE A 231 -5.10 3.34 -19.93
C ILE A 231 -5.97 2.10 -19.75
N ARG A 232 -5.61 0.99 -20.39
CA ARG A 232 -6.29 -0.30 -20.24
C ARG A 232 -6.10 -0.80 -18.80
N THR A 233 -7.20 -1.14 -18.11
CA THR A 233 -7.13 -1.79 -16.79
C THR A 233 -6.56 -3.21 -16.91
N LEU A 234 -7.00 -3.92 -17.95
CA LEU A 234 -6.54 -5.25 -18.32
C LEU A 234 -6.16 -5.23 -19.80
N VAL A 235 -4.93 -5.61 -20.10
CA VAL A 235 -4.49 -5.82 -21.48
C VAL A 235 -4.68 -7.29 -21.84
N LYS A 236 -5.24 -7.56 -23.02
CA LYS A 236 -5.20 -8.87 -23.68
C LYS A 236 -3.92 -8.96 -24.50
N ILE A 237 -3.17 -10.03 -24.30
CA ILE A 237 -1.91 -10.34 -24.98
C ILE A 237 -2.20 -11.41 -26.03
N ARG A 238 -1.79 -11.18 -27.28
CA ARG A 238 -2.00 -12.16 -28.36
C ARG A 238 -1.05 -13.34 -28.26
N ASP A 239 0.24 -13.08 -28.05
CA ASP A 239 1.27 -14.09 -27.93
C ASP A 239 2.12 -13.83 -26.69
N ILE A 240 1.99 -14.68 -25.67
CA ILE A 240 2.78 -14.53 -24.43
C ILE A 240 4.23 -15.00 -24.58
N TYR A 241 4.56 -15.71 -25.65
CA TYR A 241 5.89 -16.28 -25.89
C TYR A 241 6.78 -15.36 -26.75
N SER A 242 6.22 -14.29 -27.30
CA SER A 242 6.96 -13.28 -28.08
C SER A 242 7.06 -11.96 -27.32
N PRO A 243 8.22 -11.28 -27.31
CA PRO A 243 8.38 -10.00 -26.62
C PRO A 243 7.45 -8.90 -27.18
N PRO A 244 7.21 -7.80 -26.42
CA PRO A 244 6.49 -6.65 -26.92
C PRO A 244 7.13 -6.09 -28.18
N SER A 245 6.36 -6.12 -29.26
CA SER A 245 6.76 -5.67 -30.58
C SER A 245 5.51 -5.23 -31.34
N ALA A 246 5.69 -4.47 -32.43
CA ALA A 246 4.58 -4.10 -33.32
C ALA A 246 3.83 -5.33 -33.88
N ASN A 247 4.51 -6.48 -33.95
CA ASN A 247 3.91 -7.73 -34.41
C ASN A 247 3.10 -8.42 -33.32
N ASN A 248 3.42 -8.26 -32.03
CA ASN A 248 2.63 -8.81 -30.94
C ASN A 248 1.50 -7.84 -30.55
N GLN A 249 0.24 -8.23 -30.77
CA GLN A 249 -0.89 -7.33 -30.59
C GLN A 249 -1.35 -7.27 -29.13
N TYR A 250 -1.61 -6.06 -28.66
CA TYR A 250 -2.12 -5.76 -27.33
C TYR A 250 -3.46 -5.01 -27.44
N SER A 251 -4.51 -5.55 -26.83
CA SER A 251 -5.85 -4.98 -26.91
C SER A 251 -6.50 -4.86 -25.54
N GLN A 252 -7.63 -4.15 -25.46
CA GLN A 252 -8.40 -4.07 -24.22
C GLN A 252 -9.02 -5.44 -23.95
N PHE A 253 -8.80 -5.98 -22.74
CA PHE A 253 -9.54 -7.16 -22.31
C PHE A 253 -11.02 -6.80 -22.05
N PRO A 254 -12.01 -7.58 -22.52
CA PRO A 254 -13.43 -7.30 -22.25
C PRO A 254 -13.72 -7.35 -20.75
N CYS A 255 -14.19 -6.26 -20.17
CA CYS A 255 -14.65 -6.25 -18.78
C CYS A 255 -16.17 -6.44 -18.72
N THR A 256 -16.62 -7.08 -17.64
CA THR A 256 -18.04 -7.39 -17.36
C THR A 256 -18.91 -6.14 -17.21
N ALA A 257 -18.33 -5.00 -16.80
CA ALA A 257 -18.99 -3.69 -16.79
C ALA A 257 -18.12 -2.65 -17.54
N PRO A 258 -18.55 -2.17 -18.73
CA PRO A 258 -17.82 -1.15 -19.49
C PRO A 258 -18.09 0.29 -18.99
N PRO A 259 -17.13 1.22 -19.18
CA PRO A 259 -15.78 1.02 -19.69
C PRO A 259 -14.74 0.84 -18.55
N CYS A 260 -13.81 -0.08 -18.77
CA CYS A 260 -12.86 -0.57 -17.77
C CYS A 260 -11.45 -0.03 -18.05
N PHE A 261 -11.27 1.25 -17.76
CA PHE A 261 -10.00 1.96 -17.89
C PHE A 261 -9.56 2.51 -16.54
N LEU A 262 -8.25 2.72 -16.37
CA LEU A 262 -7.70 3.38 -15.18
C LEU A 262 -7.88 4.91 -15.27
N ASP A 263 -9.12 5.37 -15.18
CA ASP A 263 -9.50 6.78 -15.28
C ASP A 263 -10.02 7.37 -13.95
N ASP A 264 -9.74 6.72 -12.81
CA ASP A 264 -10.07 7.19 -11.46
C ASP A 264 -8.83 7.62 -10.64
N PRO A 265 -9.00 8.33 -9.52
CA PRO A 265 -7.89 8.77 -8.68
C PRO A 265 -7.47 7.73 -7.63
N TYR A 266 -7.73 6.43 -7.82
CA TYR A 266 -7.41 5.40 -6.82
C TYR A 266 -6.05 4.76 -7.10
N GLU A 267 -5.89 3.46 -6.85
CA GLU A 267 -4.63 2.73 -6.94
C GLU A 267 -4.06 2.73 -8.38
N GLY A 268 -4.94 2.57 -9.38
CA GLY A 268 -4.55 2.57 -10.79
C GLY A 268 -3.91 3.88 -11.28
N GLU A 269 -4.03 4.98 -10.54
CA GLU A 269 -3.32 6.22 -10.85
C GLU A 269 -1.79 6.06 -10.81
N LEU A 270 -1.28 5.10 -10.04
CA LEU A 270 0.13 4.73 -10.00
C LEU A 270 0.67 4.34 -11.38
N TYR A 271 -0.13 3.66 -12.20
CA TYR A 271 0.26 3.25 -13.55
C TYR A 271 0.27 4.44 -14.53
N ALA A 272 -0.59 5.44 -14.31
CA ALA A 272 -0.57 6.67 -15.10
C ALA A 272 0.76 7.41 -14.95
N TRP A 273 1.38 7.35 -13.77
CA TRP A 273 2.70 7.93 -13.53
C TRP A 273 3.82 7.19 -14.24
N ILE A 274 3.74 5.86 -14.39
CA ILE A 274 4.72 5.12 -15.19
C ILE A 274 4.69 5.61 -16.64
N LEU A 275 3.48 5.74 -17.21
CA LEU A 275 3.32 6.25 -18.58
C LEU A 275 3.85 7.67 -18.73
N GLN A 276 3.55 8.58 -17.79
CA GLN A 276 4.00 9.96 -17.88
C GLN A 276 5.50 10.15 -17.61
N LEU A 277 6.01 9.58 -16.52
CA LEU A 277 7.33 9.93 -15.97
C LEU A 277 8.43 8.97 -16.41
N MET A 278 8.08 7.71 -16.70
CA MET A 278 9.06 6.64 -16.87
C MET A 278 9.13 6.12 -18.30
N SER A 279 7.99 6.04 -19.01
CA SER A 279 7.96 5.46 -20.36
C SER A 279 8.68 6.32 -21.39
N ASN A 280 8.70 7.65 -21.22
CA ASN A 280 9.19 8.64 -22.21
C ASN A 280 8.60 8.48 -23.62
N GLN A 281 7.46 7.81 -23.75
CA GLN A 281 6.87 7.45 -25.04
C GLN A 281 5.57 8.21 -25.34
N LEU A 282 4.92 8.82 -24.34
CA LEU A 282 3.73 9.64 -24.55
C LEU A 282 4.11 11.05 -25.01
N SER A 283 3.39 11.55 -26.01
CA SER A 283 3.43 12.97 -26.40
C SER A 283 2.77 13.84 -25.32
N SER A 284 3.10 15.15 -25.29
CA SER A 284 2.46 16.10 -24.37
C SER A 284 0.94 16.13 -24.51
N ASN A 285 0.41 15.96 -25.72
CA ASN A 285 -1.04 15.89 -25.95
C ASN A 285 -1.65 14.59 -25.37
N GLU A 286 -0.99 13.44 -25.53
CA GLU A 286 -1.45 12.18 -24.91
C GLU A 286 -1.44 12.27 -23.38
N ILE A 287 -0.42 12.91 -22.80
CA ILE A 287 -0.34 13.17 -21.36
C ILE A 287 -1.52 14.02 -20.90
N GLU A 288 -1.82 15.15 -21.57
CA GLU A 288 -2.96 15.98 -21.19
C GLU A 288 -4.30 15.27 -21.37
N GLN A 289 -4.47 14.45 -22.42
CA GLN A 289 -5.68 13.66 -22.62
C GLN A 289 -5.86 12.59 -21.53
N MET A 290 -4.78 11.93 -21.12
CA MET A 290 -4.79 10.98 -20.01
C MET A 290 -5.31 11.64 -18.73
N TRP A 291 -4.80 12.82 -18.36
CA TRP A 291 -5.27 13.55 -17.18
C TRP A 291 -6.69 14.10 -17.37
N ALA A 292 -7.03 14.59 -18.56
CA ALA A 292 -8.38 15.05 -18.87
C ALA A 292 -9.43 13.95 -18.68
N ASN A 293 -9.11 12.71 -19.06
CA ASN A 293 -9.97 11.56 -18.84
C ASN A 293 -10.19 11.25 -17.36
N LYS A 294 -9.18 11.47 -16.52
CA LYS A 294 -9.24 11.22 -15.07
C LYS A 294 -10.06 12.26 -14.29
N ARG A 295 -10.11 13.50 -14.79
CA ARG A 295 -10.81 14.63 -14.13
C ARG A 295 -12.28 14.33 -13.84
N LYS A 296 -12.95 13.49 -14.63
CA LYS A 296 -14.36 13.14 -14.43
C LYS A 296 -14.61 12.38 -13.12
N LYS A 297 -13.65 11.59 -12.65
CA LYS A 297 -13.75 10.79 -11.42
C LYS A 297 -13.01 11.43 -10.24
N LEU A 298 -12.18 12.44 -10.48
CA LEU A 298 -11.63 13.29 -9.42
C LEU A 298 -12.69 14.31 -8.98
N GLN A 299 -13.52 13.94 -8.00
CA GLN A 299 -14.62 14.79 -7.51
C GLN A 299 -14.48 15.11 -6.02
N LEU A 300 -14.72 16.36 -5.66
CA LEU A 300 -14.94 16.77 -4.28
C LEU A 300 -16.37 16.39 -3.87
N THR A 301 -16.52 15.73 -2.73
CA THR A 301 -17.80 15.40 -2.11
C THR A 301 -17.73 15.68 -0.60
N GLN A 302 -18.84 15.49 0.12
CA GLN A 302 -18.93 15.80 1.54
C GLN A 302 -19.66 14.68 2.30
N TYR A 303 -19.12 14.30 3.44
CA TYR A 303 -19.82 13.51 4.46
C TYR A 303 -20.61 14.46 5.34
N GLN A 304 -21.91 14.20 5.51
CA GLN A 304 -22.77 15.00 6.37
C GLN A 304 -22.72 14.41 7.79
N SER A 305 -21.82 14.95 8.62
CA SER A 305 -21.74 14.57 10.04
C SER A 305 -22.91 15.17 10.79
N SER A 306 -23.59 14.32 11.57
CA SER A 306 -24.63 14.74 12.51
C SER A 306 -24.10 15.69 13.60
N GLN A 307 -22.82 15.57 13.96
CA GLN A 307 -22.20 16.33 15.03
C GLN A 307 -21.46 17.58 14.53
N TYR A 308 -20.84 17.52 13.35
CA TYR A 308 -19.89 18.55 12.89
C TYR A 308 -20.29 19.23 11.57
N GLY A 309 -21.40 18.82 10.95
CA GLY A 309 -21.81 19.32 9.64
C GLY A 309 -20.98 18.72 8.50
N PRO A 310 -20.84 19.41 7.35
CA PRO A 310 -20.20 18.85 6.16
C PRO A 310 -18.68 18.70 6.31
N VAL A 311 -18.16 17.54 5.91
CA VAL A 311 -16.73 17.18 5.96
C VAL A 311 -16.26 16.77 4.57
N SER A 312 -15.33 17.54 3.99
CA SER A 312 -14.86 17.32 2.61
C SER A 312 -14.03 16.05 2.44
N ALA A 313 -14.24 15.38 1.32
CA ALA A 313 -13.43 14.24 0.88
C ALA A 313 -13.37 14.16 -0.65
N ILE A 314 -12.37 13.44 -1.19
CA ILE A 314 -12.38 13.03 -2.59
C ILE A 314 -13.32 11.83 -2.73
N LYS A 315 -14.28 11.89 -3.64
CA LYS A 315 -15.25 10.82 -3.86
C LYS A 315 -14.55 9.50 -4.20
N GLY A 316 -14.84 8.47 -3.42
CA GLY A 316 -14.31 7.11 -3.56
C GLY A 316 -15.16 6.26 -4.49
N TRP A 317 -14.66 5.10 -4.88
CA TRP A 317 -15.45 4.12 -5.61
C TRP A 317 -16.53 3.55 -4.69
N TRP A 318 -16.11 2.87 -3.61
CA TRP A 318 -16.92 2.59 -2.42
C TRP A 318 -16.47 3.38 -1.19
N TYR A 319 -15.40 4.19 -1.33
CA TYR A 319 -14.71 4.84 -0.23
C TYR A 319 -14.06 3.84 0.74
N SER A 320 -13.66 2.68 0.20
CA SER A 320 -12.83 1.70 0.88
C SER A 320 -11.48 2.34 1.26
N ALA A 321 -10.88 1.92 2.39
CA ALA A 321 -9.53 2.39 2.73
C ALA A 321 -8.51 2.02 1.65
N HIS A 322 -8.71 0.88 0.97
CA HIS A 322 -7.85 0.36 -0.10
C HIS A 322 -7.60 1.40 -1.21
N GLU A 323 -8.61 2.20 -1.55
CA GLU A 323 -8.55 3.23 -2.61
C GLU A 323 -7.50 4.32 -2.37
N LYS A 324 -6.90 4.38 -1.17
CA LYS A 324 -5.84 5.32 -0.78
C LYS A 324 -4.43 4.75 -0.95
N TRP A 325 -4.30 3.53 -1.49
CA TRP A 325 -3.03 2.79 -1.59
C TRP A 325 -1.88 3.58 -2.22
N LYS A 326 -2.19 4.41 -3.23
CA LYS A 326 -1.18 5.24 -3.91
C LYS A 326 -0.36 6.13 -2.96
N CYS A 327 -0.92 6.50 -1.82
CA CYS A 327 -0.24 7.32 -0.80
C CYS A 327 0.78 6.54 0.02
N LEU A 328 0.73 5.19 0.02
CA LEU A 328 1.80 4.35 0.57
C LEU A 328 3.07 4.48 -0.27
N LEU A 329 2.91 4.57 -1.60
CA LEU A 329 3.99 4.33 -2.55
C LEU A 329 4.58 5.61 -3.14
N MET A 330 3.77 6.63 -3.43
CA MET A 330 4.22 7.87 -4.07
C MET A 330 3.98 9.11 -3.20
N PRO A 331 4.76 10.19 -3.35
CA PRO A 331 4.78 11.35 -2.44
C PRO A 331 3.58 12.30 -2.59
N TYR A 332 2.36 11.76 -2.68
CA TYR A 332 1.13 12.55 -2.72
C TYR A 332 0.99 13.49 -1.51
N LEU A 333 1.42 13.02 -0.33
CA LEU A 333 1.34 13.78 0.92
C LEU A 333 2.37 14.92 1.01
N ASP A 334 3.34 15.00 0.09
CA ASP A 334 4.26 16.15 -0.01
C ASP A 334 3.57 17.37 -0.63
N ASN A 335 2.46 17.17 -1.37
CA ASN A 335 1.63 18.26 -1.85
C ASN A 335 0.69 18.75 -0.74
N ALA A 336 0.86 20.00 -0.30
CA ALA A 336 0.11 20.58 0.82
C ALA A 336 -1.41 20.58 0.61
N LEU A 337 -1.88 20.83 -0.63
CA LEU A 337 -3.30 20.86 -0.95
C LEU A 337 -3.93 19.45 -0.90
N PHE A 338 -3.24 18.46 -1.48
CA PHE A 338 -3.63 17.06 -1.39
C PHE A 338 -3.65 16.57 0.07
N LYS A 339 -2.61 16.88 0.85
CA LYS A 339 -2.51 16.48 2.26
C LYS A 339 -3.69 16.99 3.09
N ARG A 340 -4.17 18.21 2.83
CA ARG A 340 -5.35 18.77 3.52
C ARG A 340 -6.62 17.98 3.23
N ILE A 341 -6.94 17.70 1.96
CA ILE A 341 -8.14 16.91 1.63
C ILE A 341 -8.02 15.46 2.10
N PHE A 342 -6.81 14.90 2.10
CA PHE A 342 -6.55 13.58 2.64
C PHE A 342 -6.86 13.53 4.14
N ILE A 343 -6.32 14.47 4.93
CA ILE A 343 -6.60 14.62 6.37
C ILE A 343 -8.10 14.74 6.62
N THR A 344 -8.82 15.59 5.88
CA THR A 344 -10.25 15.78 6.07
C THR A 344 -11.05 14.52 5.70
N GLY A 345 -10.63 13.77 4.68
CA GLY A 345 -11.19 12.45 4.36
C GLY A 345 -10.95 11.39 5.45
N GLU A 346 -9.78 11.39 6.09
CA GLU A 346 -9.52 10.52 7.25
C GLU A 346 -10.45 10.87 8.43
N LYS A 347 -10.68 12.17 8.69
CA LYS A 347 -11.66 12.61 9.70
C LYS A 347 -13.05 12.10 9.36
N ALA A 348 -13.50 12.22 8.11
CA ALA A 348 -14.80 11.70 7.68
C ALA A 348 -14.95 10.20 7.94
N ARG A 349 -13.91 9.37 7.70
CA ARG A 349 -13.97 7.92 8.02
C ARG A 349 -14.15 7.64 9.50
N MET A 350 -13.37 8.32 10.34
CA MET A 350 -13.42 8.10 11.79
C MET A 350 -14.72 8.64 12.39
N VAL A 351 -15.19 9.80 11.93
CA VAL A 351 -16.47 10.40 12.35
C VAL A 351 -17.63 9.49 11.95
N ASN A 352 -17.67 9.00 10.70
CA ASN A 352 -18.69 8.06 10.24
C ASN A 352 -18.80 6.84 11.16
N SER A 353 -17.67 6.20 11.44
CA SER A 353 -17.65 4.98 12.26
C SER A 353 -18.03 5.27 13.71
N ALA A 354 -17.60 6.42 14.26
CA ALA A 354 -17.98 6.86 15.60
C ALA A 354 -19.47 7.19 15.73
N GLU A 355 -20.05 7.93 14.78
CA GLU A 355 -21.48 8.30 14.77
C GLU A 355 -22.37 7.07 14.61
N LEU A 356 -21.96 6.11 13.77
CA LEU A 356 -22.67 4.86 13.54
C LEU A 356 -22.35 3.78 14.58
N LYS A 357 -21.52 4.08 15.60
CA LYS A 357 -21.14 3.14 16.67
C LYS A 357 -20.50 1.84 16.16
N ILE A 358 -19.76 1.93 15.06
CA ILE A 358 -19.06 0.80 14.44
C ILE A 358 -17.72 0.59 15.16
N CYS A 359 -17.41 -0.65 15.55
CA CYS A 359 -16.19 -1.03 16.29
C CYS A 359 -14.94 -1.16 15.38
N GLY A 360 -14.90 -0.44 14.27
CA GLY A 360 -13.82 -0.49 13.28
C GLY A 360 -14.11 0.42 12.08
N MET A 361 -13.35 0.25 11.00
CA MET A 361 -13.58 0.95 9.73
C MET A 361 -13.59 -0.03 8.56
N PHE A 362 -14.13 0.42 7.44
CA PHE A 362 -14.37 -0.40 6.26
C PHE A 362 -13.21 -0.37 5.26
N ALA A 363 -12.90 -1.55 4.72
CA ALA A 363 -12.07 -1.72 3.55
C ALA A 363 -12.31 -3.12 2.94
N SER A 364 -12.09 -3.25 1.64
CA SER A 364 -12.35 -4.48 0.89
C SER A 364 -11.52 -5.64 1.46
N SER A 365 -12.13 -6.79 1.73
CA SER A 365 -11.45 -7.88 2.44
C SER A 365 -12.14 -9.22 2.19
N ASN A 366 -11.47 -10.33 2.52
CA ASN A 366 -12.08 -11.65 2.46
C ASN A 366 -13.31 -11.72 3.37
N ARG A 367 -14.38 -12.33 2.87
CA ARG A 367 -15.63 -12.47 3.60
C ARG A 367 -15.44 -13.39 4.80
N ILE A 368 -16.17 -13.09 5.88
CA ILE A 368 -16.31 -13.96 7.05
C ILE A 368 -16.48 -15.44 6.66
N ASN A 369 -15.83 -16.33 7.41
CA ASN A 369 -15.74 -17.78 7.14
C ASN A 369 -15.15 -18.14 5.76
N CYS A 370 -14.34 -17.25 5.18
CA CYS A 370 -13.67 -17.44 3.88
C CYS A 370 -14.63 -17.79 2.73
N SER A 371 -15.86 -17.26 2.78
CA SER A 371 -16.97 -17.60 1.86
C SER A 371 -16.98 -16.79 0.55
N GLY A 372 -15.94 -15.98 0.31
CA GLY A 372 -15.82 -15.10 -0.84
C GLY A 372 -15.08 -13.82 -0.48
N TYR A 373 -15.35 -12.74 -1.22
CA TYR A 373 -14.69 -11.45 -1.03
C TYR A 373 -15.73 -10.32 -0.90
N VAL A 374 -15.48 -9.36 -0.01
CA VAL A 374 -16.29 -8.17 0.24
C VAL A 374 -15.64 -6.99 -0.46
N SER A 375 -16.04 -6.70 -1.70
CA SER A 375 -15.55 -5.53 -2.45
C SER A 375 -16.30 -4.25 -2.09
N ALA A 376 -17.64 -4.30 -2.14
CA ALA A 376 -18.53 -3.15 -2.08
C ALA A 376 -18.79 -2.64 -0.64
N THR A 377 -17.71 -2.29 0.06
CA THR A 377 -17.72 -1.80 1.44
C THR A 377 -17.02 -0.44 1.57
N GLY A 378 -17.55 0.43 2.43
CA GLY A 378 -17.03 1.78 2.65
C GLY A 378 -18.11 2.74 3.15
N ILE A 379 -18.17 3.96 2.60
CA ILE A 379 -19.04 5.05 3.10
C ILE A 379 -19.92 5.59 1.99
N GLN A 380 -21.19 5.18 1.94
CA GLN A 380 -22.10 5.49 0.83
C GLN A 380 -22.17 6.99 0.46
N GLN A 381 -22.17 7.89 1.44
CA GLN A 381 -22.22 9.35 1.20
C GLN A 381 -21.00 9.87 0.40
N LEU A 382 -19.90 9.12 0.42
CA LEU A 382 -18.64 9.48 -0.19
C LEU A 382 -18.32 8.63 -1.43
N SER A 383 -19.25 7.80 -1.90
CA SER A 383 -19.02 6.77 -2.92
C SER A 383 -19.66 7.09 -4.27
N PHE A 384 -19.03 6.66 -5.36
CA PHE A 384 -19.65 6.60 -6.69
C PHE A 384 -20.63 5.43 -6.78
N GLU A 385 -20.19 4.26 -6.35
CA GLU A 385 -20.97 3.03 -6.41
C GLU A 385 -21.81 2.84 -5.16
N THR A 386 -22.82 1.98 -5.30
CA THR A 386 -23.61 1.50 -4.17
C THR A 386 -22.72 0.65 -3.25
N VAL A 387 -22.72 1.00 -1.96
CA VAL A 387 -22.09 0.24 -0.89
C VAL A 387 -23.09 -0.81 -0.41
N SER A 388 -22.97 -2.04 -0.89
CA SER A 388 -23.92 -3.13 -0.63
C SER A 388 -23.52 -4.07 0.51
N ASP A 389 -22.24 -4.09 0.92
CA ASP A 389 -21.69 -5.14 1.77
C ASP A 389 -20.93 -4.61 3.01
N ASN A 390 -21.52 -3.63 3.71
CA ASN A 390 -21.02 -3.17 5.01
C ASN A 390 -21.36 -4.14 6.14
N ILE A 391 -20.81 -5.35 6.08
CA ILE A 391 -21.09 -6.45 7.03
C ILE A 391 -19.92 -6.75 7.98
N GLN A 392 -18.73 -6.23 7.68
CA GLN A 392 -17.50 -6.51 8.41
C GLN A 392 -16.56 -5.31 8.42
N VAL A 393 -15.67 -5.26 9.42
CA VAL A 393 -14.56 -4.31 9.52
C VAL A 393 -13.24 -5.05 9.51
N THR A 394 -12.17 -4.35 9.15
CA THR A 394 -10.85 -4.97 8.98
C THR A 394 -9.74 -4.05 9.51
N PRO A 395 -8.74 -4.58 10.25
CA PRO A 395 -7.66 -3.80 10.85
C PRO A 395 -6.96 -2.86 9.86
N TYR A 396 -6.73 -3.31 8.62
CA TYR A 396 -5.99 -2.52 7.64
C TYR A 396 -6.72 -1.26 7.17
N SER A 397 -8.01 -1.13 7.44
CA SER A 397 -8.74 0.13 7.21
C SER A 397 -8.14 1.36 7.92
N THR A 398 -7.22 1.15 8.87
CA THR A 398 -6.45 2.18 9.56
C THR A 398 -5.21 2.67 8.81
N PHE A 399 -4.70 1.92 7.82
CA PHE A 399 -3.44 2.24 7.11
C PHE A 399 -3.38 3.69 6.60
N PRO A 400 -4.43 4.28 6.00
CA PRO A 400 -4.29 5.61 5.43
C PRO A 400 -4.06 6.67 6.52
N SER A 401 -4.61 6.46 7.72
CA SER A 401 -4.44 7.37 8.84
C SER A 401 -3.04 7.29 9.46
N PHE A 402 -2.39 6.12 9.42
CA PHE A 402 -1.00 5.96 9.86
C PHE A 402 -0.01 6.72 8.97
N LEU A 403 -0.33 6.93 7.68
CA LEU A 403 0.53 7.68 6.76
C LEU A 403 0.73 9.15 7.13
N LEU A 404 -0.13 9.72 7.98
CA LEU A 404 -0.03 11.12 8.39
C LEU A 404 1.21 11.42 9.25
N LYS A 405 1.84 10.40 9.85
CA LYS A 405 3.10 10.43 10.66
C LYS A 405 3.17 11.40 11.85
N ASP A 406 2.24 12.34 11.97
CA ASP A 406 2.16 13.25 13.09
C ASP A 406 1.55 12.52 14.29
N LEU A 407 2.31 12.46 15.40
CA LEU A 407 1.89 11.85 16.67
C LEU A 407 0.54 12.38 17.16
N LYS A 408 0.17 13.62 16.78
CA LYS A 408 -1.16 14.20 17.05
C LYS A 408 -2.30 13.35 16.48
N TYR A 409 -2.06 12.59 15.42
CA TYR A 409 -3.06 11.75 14.75
C TYR A 409 -2.86 10.27 15.05
N THR A 410 -1.62 9.84 15.35
CA THR A 410 -1.30 8.42 15.46
C THR A 410 -2.02 7.73 16.62
N ASN A 411 -2.34 8.43 17.71
CA ASN A 411 -3.13 7.86 18.81
C ASN A 411 -4.57 7.51 18.38
N TYR A 412 -5.19 8.30 17.51
CA TYR A 412 -6.51 7.98 16.91
C TYR A 412 -6.42 6.71 16.08
N SER A 413 -5.44 6.62 15.19
CA SER A 413 -5.19 5.44 14.34
C SER A 413 -4.94 4.18 15.18
N ALA A 414 -4.10 4.28 16.21
CA ALA A 414 -3.82 3.19 17.12
C ALA A 414 -5.04 2.73 17.91
N THR A 415 -5.89 3.67 18.36
CA THR A 415 -7.11 3.33 19.10
C THR A 415 -8.13 2.61 18.20
N TRP A 416 -8.25 3.01 16.93
CA TRP A 416 -9.08 2.29 15.95
C TRP A 416 -8.53 0.90 15.62
N LEU A 417 -7.20 0.78 15.46
CA LEU A 417 -6.54 -0.50 15.27
C LEU A 417 -6.79 -1.42 16.48
N TYR A 418 -6.57 -0.91 17.70
CA TYR A 418 -6.87 -1.60 18.95
C TYR A 418 -8.33 -2.06 19.02
N ALA A 419 -9.29 -1.21 18.65
CA ALA A 419 -10.70 -1.55 18.71
C ALA A 419 -11.03 -2.82 17.90
N MET A 420 -10.43 -2.95 16.72
CA MET A 420 -10.59 -4.13 15.87
C MET A 420 -9.78 -5.33 16.38
N LEU A 421 -8.51 -5.13 16.75
CA LEU A 421 -7.64 -6.21 17.23
C LEU A 421 -8.13 -6.83 18.55
N SER A 422 -8.78 -6.04 19.41
CA SER A 422 -9.34 -6.51 20.70
C SER A 422 -10.57 -7.42 20.52
N GLY A 423 -11.20 -7.44 19.35
CA GLY A 423 -12.37 -8.27 19.07
C GLY A 423 -12.09 -9.77 19.06
N TYR A 424 -13.15 -10.57 19.11
CA TYR A 424 -13.15 -12.03 19.06
C TYR A 424 -12.17 -12.57 18.01
N LYS A 425 -11.14 -13.29 18.47
CA LYS A 425 -10.13 -13.98 17.64
C LYS A 425 -9.44 -13.09 16.60
N MET A 426 -9.34 -11.78 16.83
CA MET A 426 -8.71 -10.84 15.89
C MET A 426 -7.18 -10.76 15.99
N GLN A 427 -6.57 -11.62 16.81
CA GLN A 427 -5.12 -11.83 16.88
C GLN A 427 -4.80 -13.31 16.84
N SER A 428 -3.76 -13.66 16.10
CA SER A 428 -3.18 -15.00 15.96
C SER A 428 -1.67 -14.95 16.23
N GLN A 429 -1.01 -16.11 16.25
CA GLN A 429 0.46 -16.21 16.34
C GLN A 429 1.20 -15.46 15.22
N TYR A 430 0.48 -15.04 14.18
CA TYR A 430 0.98 -14.35 13.00
C TYR A 430 0.42 -12.91 12.91
N GLY A 431 -0.03 -12.34 14.04
CA GLY A 431 -0.58 -10.99 14.11
C GLY A 431 -2.08 -10.92 13.86
N SER A 432 -2.55 -9.80 13.31
CA SER A 432 -3.95 -9.50 13.04
C SER A 432 -4.59 -10.50 12.09
N VAL A 433 -5.85 -10.81 12.36
CA VAL A 433 -6.71 -11.60 11.46
C VAL A 433 -7.43 -10.66 10.49
N GLU A 434 -7.77 -11.16 9.30
CA GLU A 434 -8.31 -10.39 8.17
C GLU A 434 -9.44 -9.44 8.55
N ALA A 435 -10.56 -9.95 9.09
CA ALA A 435 -11.76 -9.17 9.32
C ALA A 435 -12.68 -9.81 10.37
N ILE A 436 -13.57 -8.98 10.93
CA ILE A 436 -14.60 -9.38 11.90
C ILE A 436 -15.94 -8.77 11.53
N ASP A 437 -17.03 -9.53 11.73
CA ASP A 437 -18.37 -9.01 11.49
C ASP A 437 -18.71 -7.85 12.44
N LEU A 438 -19.70 -7.03 12.08
CA LEU A 438 -20.09 -5.87 12.90
C LEU A 438 -20.60 -6.23 14.31
N LYS A 439 -20.95 -7.50 14.55
CA LYS A 439 -21.45 -8.00 15.84
C LYS A 439 -20.31 -8.52 16.73
N GLY A 440 -19.11 -8.69 16.21
CA GLY A 440 -17.98 -9.28 16.92
C GLY A 440 -18.12 -10.78 17.17
N GLN A 441 -18.84 -11.51 16.31
CA GLN A 441 -19.18 -12.92 16.53
C GLN A 441 -18.43 -13.88 15.61
N ASN A 442 -18.13 -13.44 14.39
CA ASN A 442 -17.47 -14.26 13.38
C ASN A 442 -16.33 -13.47 12.73
N ILE A 443 -15.32 -14.21 12.27
CA ILE A 443 -14.13 -13.67 11.62
C ILE A 443 -13.95 -14.24 10.21
N ALA A 444 -13.25 -13.51 9.36
CA ALA A 444 -12.57 -14.08 8.22
C ALA A 444 -11.24 -14.65 8.73
N ASN A 445 -11.21 -15.95 9.01
CA ASN A 445 -10.07 -16.68 9.56
C ASN A 445 -8.98 -16.92 8.50
N THR A 446 -8.57 -15.87 7.82
CA THR A 446 -7.51 -15.86 6.80
C THR A 446 -6.47 -14.79 7.12
N LEU A 447 -5.29 -14.95 6.56
CA LEU A 447 -4.17 -14.03 6.65
C LEU A 447 -3.72 -13.67 5.24
N THR A 448 -3.88 -12.41 4.85
CA THR A 448 -3.45 -11.92 3.53
C THR A 448 -2.49 -10.75 3.65
N TRP A 449 -1.68 -10.50 2.62
CA TRP A 449 -0.81 -9.32 2.58
C TRP A 449 -1.62 -8.02 2.70
N ASP A 450 -2.71 -7.91 1.96
CA ASP A 450 -3.56 -6.72 1.88
C ASP A 450 -4.12 -6.33 3.24
N ALA A 451 -4.67 -7.29 4.00
CA ALA A 451 -5.30 -7.00 5.29
C ALA A 451 -4.32 -6.90 6.47
N LYS A 452 -3.03 -7.14 6.26
CA LYS A 452 -2.02 -7.20 7.32
C LYS A 452 -0.90 -6.20 7.07
N ILE A 453 -0.09 -6.49 6.06
CA ILE A 453 1.18 -5.81 5.82
C ILE A 453 1.00 -4.40 5.29
N THR A 454 -0.13 -4.09 4.66
CA THR A 454 -0.50 -2.70 4.34
C THR A 454 -0.45 -1.78 5.55
N THR A 455 -0.97 -2.23 6.70
CA THR A 455 -0.96 -1.46 7.95
C THR A 455 0.45 -1.28 8.47
N LEU A 456 1.25 -2.36 8.45
CA LEU A 456 2.63 -2.33 8.93
C LEU A 456 3.51 -1.40 8.08
N VAL A 457 3.38 -1.49 6.75
CA VAL A 457 4.08 -0.59 5.82
C VAL A 457 3.67 0.87 6.09
N ALA A 458 2.38 1.14 6.30
CA ALA A 458 1.91 2.48 6.63
C ALA A 458 2.43 2.99 7.98
N LEU A 459 2.46 2.12 8.99
CA LEU A 459 2.94 2.42 10.34
C LEU A 459 4.43 2.79 10.33
N ASN A 460 5.24 2.07 9.55
CA ASN A 460 6.64 2.40 9.26
C ASN A 460 6.79 3.61 8.32
N GLY A 461 5.67 4.17 7.86
CA GLY A 461 5.65 5.43 7.15
C GLY A 461 5.51 5.37 5.64
N GLY A 462 5.05 4.25 5.10
CA GLY A 462 5.05 3.99 3.67
C GLY A 462 6.46 3.96 3.06
N ILE A 463 6.53 3.89 1.75
CA ILE A 463 7.78 4.02 0.98
C ILE A 463 7.82 5.33 0.18
N TYR A 464 6.77 6.16 0.25
CA TYR A 464 6.65 7.40 -0.50
C TYR A 464 7.80 8.38 -0.27
N GLY A 465 8.43 8.37 0.92
CA GLY A 465 9.62 9.18 1.21
C GLY A 465 10.84 8.74 0.39
N ILE A 466 11.09 7.43 0.32
CA ILE A 466 12.15 6.82 -0.49
C ILE A 466 11.92 7.14 -1.97
N VAL A 467 10.67 7.00 -2.43
CA VAL A 467 10.29 7.34 -3.80
C VAL A 467 10.49 8.83 -4.06
N SER A 468 10.12 9.72 -3.13
CA SER A 468 10.36 11.17 -3.23
C SER A 468 11.84 11.50 -3.44
N GLU A 469 12.72 10.91 -2.62
CA GLU A 469 14.17 11.08 -2.70
C GLU A 469 14.72 10.61 -4.05
N LYS A 470 14.34 9.41 -4.50
CA LYS A 470 14.78 8.91 -5.81
C LYS A 470 14.19 9.71 -6.98
N MET A 471 12.93 10.12 -6.92
CA MET A 471 12.31 10.99 -7.93
C MET A 471 13.02 12.34 -8.03
N ALA A 472 13.54 12.87 -6.92
CA ALA A 472 14.34 14.10 -6.93
C ALA A 472 15.70 13.88 -7.61
N LYS A 473 16.38 12.76 -7.34
CA LYS A 473 17.62 12.38 -8.02
C LYS A 473 17.42 12.17 -9.52
N ASP A 474 16.31 11.55 -9.91
CA ASP A 474 15.96 11.29 -11.32
C ASP A 474 15.34 12.52 -12.02
N GLY A 475 15.15 13.65 -11.31
CA GLY A 475 14.64 14.90 -11.89
C GLY A 475 13.14 14.92 -12.22
N ILE A 476 12.37 13.93 -11.78
CA ILE A 476 10.93 13.78 -12.09
C ILE A 476 9.99 14.24 -10.97
N TYR A 477 10.51 14.50 -9.76
CA TYR A 477 9.72 14.91 -8.60
C TYR A 477 8.88 16.17 -8.83
N GLN A 478 9.48 17.21 -9.43
CA GLN A 478 8.78 18.47 -9.67
C GLN A 478 7.64 18.34 -10.70
N ALA A 479 7.80 17.46 -11.70
CA ALA A 479 6.75 17.17 -12.67
C ALA A 479 5.54 16.50 -12.00
N PHE A 480 5.79 15.57 -11.08
CA PHE A 480 4.76 14.93 -10.26
C PHE A 480 4.02 15.95 -9.37
N ILE A 481 4.74 16.72 -8.55
CA ILE A 481 4.11 17.68 -7.61
C ILE A 481 3.30 18.75 -8.35
N LYS A 482 3.82 19.29 -9.46
CA LYS A 482 3.09 20.29 -10.27
C LYS A 482 1.80 19.72 -10.85
N ARG A 483 1.83 18.48 -11.33
CA ARG A 483 0.63 17.84 -11.87
C ARG A 483 -0.40 17.56 -10.77
N ILE A 484 0.01 17.05 -9.61
CA ILE A 484 -0.90 16.89 -8.46
C ILE A 484 -1.50 18.23 -8.05
N GLN A 485 -0.68 19.27 -7.90
CA GLN A 485 -1.16 20.61 -7.56
C GLN A 485 -2.21 21.10 -8.57
N LEU A 486 -1.93 20.94 -9.86
CA LEU A 486 -2.83 21.36 -10.93
C LEU A 486 -4.17 20.61 -10.91
N GLU A 487 -4.16 19.29 -10.80
CA GLU A 487 -5.40 18.52 -10.89
C GLU A 487 -6.26 18.69 -9.62
N TYR A 488 -5.64 18.78 -8.43
CA TYR A 488 -6.38 18.97 -7.19
C TYR A 488 -6.85 20.42 -6.98
N SER A 489 -6.12 21.43 -7.45
CA SER A 489 -6.58 22.83 -7.35
C SER A 489 -7.86 23.08 -8.15
N ARG A 490 -8.11 22.32 -9.22
CA ARG A 490 -9.34 22.42 -10.02
C ARG A 490 -10.61 22.16 -9.22
N ILE A 491 -10.56 21.27 -8.22
CA ILE A 491 -11.73 20.90 -7.42
C ILE A 491 -11.69 21.48 -6.00
N LEU A 492 -10.49 21.69 -5.44
CA LEU A 492 -10.31 22.21 -4.08
C LEU A 492 -10.15 23.73 -4.04
N GLY A 493 -9.88 24.36 -5.18
CA GLY A 493 -9.38 25.72 -5.28
C GLY A 493 -7.89 25.83 -5.00
N ASP A 494 -7.23 26.85 -5.53
CA ASP A 494 -5.76 27.03 -5.46
C ASP A 494 -5.20 26.99 -4.03
N LYS A 495 -5.99 27.45 -3.06
CA LYS A 495 -5.63 27.50 -1.65
C LYS A 495 -6.53 26.60 -0.81
N GLY A 496 -7.22 25.63 -1.41
CA GLY A 496 -8.11 24.71 -0.70
C GLY A 496 -9.35 25.38 -0.10
N GLN A 497 -9.79 26.52 -0.65
CA GLN A 497 -10.95 27.25 -0.13
C GLN A 497 -12.27 26.49 -0.24
N ASN A 498 -12.33 25.43 -1.05
CA ASN A 498 -13.52 24.57 -1.16
C ASN A 498 -13.52 23.43 -0.14
N ILE A 499 -12.44 23.26 0.65
CA ILE A 499 -12.36 22.23 1.67
C ILE A 499 -13.12 22.71 2.92
N VAL A 500 -14.15 21.95 3.31
CA VAL A 500 -14.92 22.18 4.55
C VAL A 500 -14.65 21.07 5.56
N GLY A 501 -14.82 21.37 6.85
CA GLY A 501 -14.55 20.41 7.93
C GLY A 501 -13.08 20.30 8.34
N GLU A 502 -12.20 21.21 7.90
CA GLU A 502 -10.77 21.17 8.27
C GLU A 502 -10.53 21.35 9.77
N ASN A 503 -11.41 22.08 10.46
CA ASN A 503 -11.26 22.40 11.88
C ASN A 503 -11.85 21.34 12.83
N ILE A 504 -12.55 20.32 12.31
CA ILE A 504 -13.14 19.29 13.16
C ILE A 504 -12.03 18.37 13.71
N PRO A 505 -12.19 17.80 14.92
CA PRO A 505 -11.23 16.85 15.45
C PRO A 505 -11.34 15.49 14.71
N PHE A 506 -10.28 14.69 14.80
CA PHE A 506 -10.42 13.26 14.57
C PHE A 506 -11.30 12.64 15.66
N SER A 507 -11.98 11.53 15.35
CA SER A 507 -12.85 10.83 16.30
C SER A 507 -12.22 9.53 16.77
N TYR A 508 -12.26 9.28 18.08
CA TYR A 508 -11.97 7.96 18.64
C TYR A 508 -13.15 7.00 18.42
N PRO A 509 -12.92 5.67 18.47
CA PRO A 509 -14.02 4.71 18.54
C PRO A 509 -14.96 5.03 19.71
N LYS A 510 -16.27 5.05 19.44
CA LYS A 510 -17.32 5.20 20.47
C LYS A 510 -17.89 3.84 20.92
N SER A 511 -17.48 2.75 20.27
CA SER A 511 -17.89 1.38 20.56
C SER A 511 -16.70 0.44 20.43
N PHE A 512 -16.72 -0.65 21.20
CA PHE A 512 -15.75 -1.74 21.16
C PHE A 512 -16.50 -3.07 21.13
N PHE A 513 -15.88 -4.11 20.59
CA PHE A 513 -16.46 -5.45 20.63
C PHE A 513 -16.57 -5.95 22.07
N THR A 514 -17.69 -6.59 22.40
CA THR A 514 -17.92 -7.16 23.74
C THR A 514 -17.37 -8.58 23.87
N ASN A 515 -17.42 -9.35 22.79
CA ASN A 515 -16.72 -10.64 22.72
C ASN A 515 -15.23 -10.39 22.39
N THR A 516 -14.36 -10.85 23.26
CA THR A 516 -12.90 -10.67 23.18
C THR A 516 -12.14 -11.99 23.26
N ASP A 517 -12.83 -13.15 23.15
CA ASP A 517 -12.20 -14.46 23.24
C ASP A 517 -11.06 -14.60 22.23
N SER A 518 -10.04 -15.37 22.60
CA SER A 518 -8.82 -15.51 21.84
C SER A 518 -8.76 -16.89 21.18
N PHE A 519 -7.90 -17.05 20.18
CA PHE A 519 -7.53 -18.38 19.74
C PHE A 519 -6.73 -19.08 20.85
N PRO A 520 -6.90 -20.40 21.08
CA PRO A 520 -6.07 -21.15 22.02
C PRO A 520 -4.56 -21.05 21.72
N SER A 521 -4.19 -20.94 20.44
CA SER A 521 -2.79 -20.75 20.02
C SER A 521 -2.25 -19.34 20.28
N CYS A 522 -3.11 -18.35 20.54
CA CYS A 522 -2.74 -16.95 20.69
C CYS A 522 -3.36 -16.35 21.96
N ASP A 523 -2.70 -16.58 23.09
CA ASP A 523 -3.06 -15.95 24.36
C ASP A 523 -1.85 -15.33 25.09
N CYS A 524 -2.13 -14.67 26.22
CA CYS A 524 -1.20 -14.52 27.35
C CYS A 524 -1.68 -15.49 28.45
#